data_AF-A0A524JVY7-F1
#
_entry.id   AF-A0A524JVY7-F1
#
_cell.length_a   1.000
_cell.length_b   1.000
_cell.length_c   1.000
_cell.angle_alpha   90.00
_cell.angle_beta   90.00
_cell.angle_gamma   90.00
#
_symmetry.space_group_name_H-M   'P 1'
#
loop_
_entity.id
_entity.type
_entity.pdbx_description
1 polymer ?
#
loop_
_entity_poly.entity_id
_entity_poly.type
_entity_poly.pdbx_seq_one_letter_code
_entity_poly.pdbx_strand_id
1 'polypeptide(L)'
;MIGAASDVRPRFTWVRGAIWLLPSGTSIVVPGFHDDWIRGNQDRVPGCANVCDVVLKMGWLSIVAYAEGYVEAMIPSRSDYRAVSLCAEYLRRNQDHWRNALVMTMDEEGYIRLTTEDFLEAKVAESRIRGAFTRGTLSS
;
A
#
# COMPACT_ATOMS: atom_id res chain seq x y z
N MET A 1 -6.76 -32.09 17.85
CA MET A 1 -6.39 -31.56 16.51
C MET A 1 -7.29 -30.37 16.23
N ILE A 2 -6.78 -29.16 16.39
CA ILE A 2 -7.49 -27.93 16.04
C ILE A 2 -7.23 -27.72 14.55
N GLY A 3 -8.27 -27.86 13.73
CA GLY A 3 -8.19 -27.57 12.30
C GLY A 3 -7.85 -26.10 12.13
N ALA A 4 -6.70 -25.81 11.52
CA ALA A 4 -6.39 -24.48 11.02
C ALA A 4 -7.39 -24.20 9.89
N ALA A 5 -8.47 -23.49 10.20
CA ALA A 5 -9.35 -22.93 9.19
C ALA A 5 -8.46 -22.07 8.28
N SER A 6 -8.41 -22.44 7.00
CA SER A 6 -7.84 -21.59 5.96
C SER A 6 -8.66 -20.31 5.89
N ASP A 7 -8.21 -19.26 6.57
CA ASP A 7 -8.91 -17.96 6.69
C ASP A 7 -8.80 -17.21 5.35
N VAL A 8 -9.52 -17.68 4.34
CA VAL A 8 -9.63 -17.02 3.03
C VAL A 8 -10.55 -15.81 3.21
N ARG A 9 -9.94 -14.65 3.47
CA ARG A 9 -10.68 -13.40 3.62
C ARG A 9 -11.14 -12.85 2.26
N PRO A 10 -12.28 -12.14 2.21
CA PRO A 10 -12.71 -11.42 1.01
C PRO A 10 -11.62 -10.48 0.49
N ARG A 11 -11.56 -10.29 -0.83
CA ARG A 11 -10.66 -9.30 -1.44
C ARG A 11 -10.90 -7.92 -0.82
N PHE A 12 -9.82 -7.16 -0.65
CA PHE A 12 -9.87 -5.80 -0.09
C PHE A 12 -10.34 -5.69 1.36
N THR A 13 -10.34 -6.79 2.13
CA THR A 13 -10.63 -6.73 3.57
C THR A 13 -9.60 -5.87 4.29
N TRP A 14 -10.07 -4.89 5.05
CA TRP A 14 -9.23 -4.10 5.95
C TRP A 14 -8.71 -4.96 7.10
N VAL A 15 -7.41 -5.01 7.30
CA VAL A 15 -6.79 -5.77 8.40
C VAL A 15 -5.82 -4.88 9.14
N ARG A 16 -5.86 -4.92 10.48
CA ARG A 16 -4.89 -4.22 11.34
C ARG A 16 -3.50 -4.85 11.19
N GLY A 17 -2.47 -4.02 11.08
CA GLY A 17 -1.08 -4.46 10.92
C GLY A 17 -0.57 -4.39 9.48
N ALA A 18 0.60 -4.98 9.23
CA ALA A 18 1.23 -4.97 7.93
C ALA A 18 0.58 -5.97 6.97
N ILE A 19 0.34 -5.55 5.72
CA ILE A 19 -0.18 -6.41 4.67
C ILE A 19 0.62 -6.26 3.37
N TRP A 20 0.76 -7.35 2.61
CA TRP A 20 1.17 -7.29 1.21
C TRP A 20 -0.06 -7.41 0.31
N LEU A 21 -0.33 -6.38 -0.49
CA LEU A 21 -1.45 -6.38 -1.43
C LEU A 21 -0.99 -6.97 -2.77
N LEU A 22 -1.66 -8.03 -3.22
CA LEU A 22 -1.30 -8.73 -4.46
C LEU A 22 -2.05 -8.15 -5.66
N PRO A 23 -1.58 -8.36 -6.91
CA PRO A 23 -2.24 -7.86 -8.12
C PRO A 23 -3.70 -8.32 -8.29
N SER A 24 -4.09 -9.43 -7.65
CA SER A 24 -5.45 -9.95 -7.63
C SER A 24 -6.40 -9.20 -6.68
N GLY A 25 -5.90 -8.29 -5.83
CA GLY A 25 -6.67 -7.64 -4.77
C GLY A 25 -6.80 -8.45 -3.48
N THR A 26 -6.14 -9.60 -3.40
CA THR A 26 -5.99 -10.35 -2.14
C THR A 26 -4.86 -9.76 -1.31
N SER A 27 -5.01 -9.75 0.01
CA SER A 27 -3.97 -9.34 0.94
C SER A 27 -3.35 -10.55 1.64
N ILE A 28 -2.04 -10.49 1.90
CA ILE A 28 -1.35 -11.38 2.82
C ILE A 28 -1.09 -10.61 4.09
N VAL A 29 -1.62 -11.09 5.22
CA VAL A 29 -1.32 -10.53 6.55
C VAL A 29 0.09 -10.94 6.94
N VAL A 30 0.89 -9.98 7.35
CA VAL A 30 2.28 -10.18 7.77
C VAL A 30 2.34 -10.03 9.28
N PRO A 31 2.25 -11.13 10.04
CA PRO A 31 2.48 -11.08 11.47
C PRO A 31 3.96 -10.85 11.75
N GLY A 32 4.30 -9.81 12.52
CA GLY A 32 5.68 -9.47 12.89
C GLY A 32 6.42 -8.61 11.85
N PHE A 33 7.75 -8.58 11.95
CA PHE A 33 8.60 -7.84 11.00
C PHE A 33 8.62 -8.54 9.63
N HIS A 34 8.58 -7.75 8.56
CA HIS A 34 8.47 -8.19 7.16
C HIS A 34 9.54 -9.20 6.70
N ASP A 35 10.67 -9.22 7.40
CA ASP A 35 11.89 -9.95 7.03
C ASP A 35 11.68 -11.46 6.93
N ASP A 36 10.87 -12.06 7.82
CA ASP A 36 10.62 -13.51 7.80
C ASP A 36 9.80 -13.92 6.57
N TRP A 37 8.79 -13.12 6.23
CA TRP A 37 8.02 -13.34 5.01
C TRP A 37 8.91 -13.18 3.77
N ILE A 38 9.72 -12.12 3.71
CA ILE A 38 10.62 -11.85 2.59
C ILE A 38 11.61 -13.01 2.41
N ARG A 39 12.21 -13.50 3.49
CA ARG A 39 13.15 -14.64 3.45
C ARG A 39 12.47 -15.91 2.93
N GLY A 40 11.22 -16.14 3.31
CA GLY A 40 10.45 -17.31 2.88
C GLY A 40 9.85 -17.23 1.47
N ASN A 41 9.84 -16.05 0.83
CA ASN A 41 9.15 -15.80 -0.45
C ASN A 41 10.09 -15.17 -1.51
N GLN A 42 11.33 -15.65 -1.59
CA GLN A 42 12.33 -15.15 -2.55
C GLN A 42 11.98 -15.41 -4.02
N ASP A 43 11.06 -16.33 -4.31
CA ASP A 43 10.46 -16.50 -5.63
C ASP A 43 9.66 -15.26 -6.08
N ARG A 44 9.15 -14.48 -5.13
CA ARG A 44 8.33 -13.29 -5.37
C ARG A 44 9.09 -11.98 -5.19
N VAL A 45 10.05 -11.96 -4.27
CA VAL A 45 10.92 -10.81 -3.97
C VAL A 45 12.40 -11.20 -4.03
N PRO A 46 12.90 -11.66 -5.19
CA PRO A 46 14.24 -12.22 -5.32
C PRO A 46 15.32 -11.21 -4.94
N GLY A 47 16.26 -11.65 -4.08
CA GLY A 47 17.40 -10.84 -3.67
C GLY A 47 17.07 -9.72 -2.69
N CYS A 48 15.87 -9.72 -2.11
CA CYS A 48 15.47 -8.77 -1.08
C CYS A 48 15.67 -9.37 0.31
N ALA A 49 16.27 -8.63 1.24
CA ALA A 49 16.48 -9.05 2.62
C ALA A 49 15.50 -8.38 3.61
N ASN A 50 14.95 -7.22 3.25
CA ASN A 50 14.06 -6.41 4.07
C ASN A 50 13.11 -5.57 3.18
N VAL A 51 12.20 -4.82 3.80
CA VAL A 51 11.23 -3.98 3.06
C VAL A 51 11.90 -2.95 2.17
N CYS A 52 13.00 -2.32 2.62
CA CYS A 52 13.71 -1.33 1.82
C CYS A 52 14.23 -1.94 0.52
N ASP A 53 14.77 -3.16 0.56
CA ASP A 53 15.16 -3.88 -0.64
C ASP A 53 13.98 -4.13 -1.58
N VAL A 54 12.83 -4.54 -1.02
CA VAL A 54 11.62 -4.78 -1.83
C VAL A 54 11.20 -3.49 -2.52
N VAL A 55 11.22 -2.36 -1.83
CA VAL A 55 10.89 -1.08 -2.44
C VAL A 55 11.90 -0.70 -3.53
N LEU A 56 13.19 -0.73 -3.22
CA LEU A 56 14.23 -0.20 -4.10
C LEU A 56 14.49 -1.11 -5.31
N LYS A 57 14.51 -2.43 -5.11
CA LYS A 57 14.84 -3.40 -6.17
C LYS A 57 13.61 -3.80 -6.97
N MET A 58 12.46 -3.91 -6.32
CA MET A 58 11.22 -4.36 -6.98
C MET A 58 10.34 -3.19 -7.43
N GLY A 59 10.62 -1.97 -6.96
CA GLY A 59 9.83 -0.77 -7.25
C GLY A 59 8.55 -0.63 -6.42
N TRP A 60 8.35 -1.49 -5.42
CA TRP A 60 7.12 -1.51 -4.63
C TRP A 60 7.00 -0.25 -3.77
N LEU A 61 5.82 0.32 -3.60
CA LEU A 61 5.53 1.47 -2.76
C LEU A 61 5.13 1.01 -1.37
N SER A 62 5.24 1.88 -0.36
CA SER A 62 4.69 1.70 0.99
C SER A 62 3.66 2.79 1.27
N ILE A 63 2.50 2.39 1.82
CA ILE A 63 1.36 3.30 2.04
C ILE A 63 0.82 3.11 3.43
N VAL A 64 1.07 4.05 4.32
CA VAL A 64 0.58 3.99 5.70
C VAL A 64 -0.71 4.79 5.84
N ALA A 65 -1.80 4.11 6.17
CA ALA A 65 -3.07 4.70 6.56
C ALA A 65 -3.22 4.69 8.08
N TYR A 66 -3.53 5.87 8.63
CA TYR A 66 -3.78 6.06 10.06
C TYR A 66 -5.29 6.02 10.31
N ALA A 67 -5.73 4.91 10.89
CA ALA A 67 -7.06 4.66 11.46
C ALA A 67 -6.92 4.50 12.98
N GLU A 68 -7.96 4.04 13.70
CA GLU A 68 -7.79 3.39 15.02
C GLU A 68 -7.00 2.06 14.88
N GLY A 69 -5.76 2.15 14.39
CA GLY A 69 -4.89 1.10 13.88
C GLY A 69 -4.04 1.58 12.67
N TYR A 70 -2.77 1.19 12.64
CA TYR A 70 -1.84 1.41 11.52
C TYR A 70 -2.07 0.36 10.42
N VAL A 71 -2.23 0.79 9.17
CA VAL A 71 -2.32 -0.11 7.99
C VAL A 71 -1.36 0.34 6.92
N GLU A 72 -0.40 -0.53 6.57
CA GLU A 72 0.57 -0.28 5.51
C GLU A 72 0.25 -1.13 4.27
N ALA A 73 -0.03 -0.50 3.12
CA ALA A 73 -0.32 -1.15 1.85
C ALA A 73 0.83 -0.93 0.86
N MET A 74 1.35 -2.00 0.27
CA MET A 74 2.43 -1.90 -0.72
C MET A 74 1.93 -2.12 -2.16
N ILE A 75 2.36 -1.30 -3.14
CA ILE A 75 2.02 -1.52 -4.56
C ILE A 75 3.23 -1.55 -5.51
N PRO A 76 3.29 -2.40 -6.55
CA PRO A 76 4.51 -2.63 -7.34
C PRO A 76 5.21 -1.44 -8.00
N SER A 77 4.49 -0.38 -8.36
CA SER A 77 5.06 0.83 -8.95
C SER A 77 4.00 1.93 -9.05
N ARG A 78 4.40 3.20 -8.88
CA ARG A 78 3.56 4.36 -9.22
C ARG A 78 3.31 4.53 -10.72
N SER A 79 4.10 3.88 -11.58
CA SER A 79 3.90 3.90 -13.03
C SER A 79 3.01 2.75 -13.52
N ASP A 80 2.73 1.74 -12.68
CA ASP A 80 1.77 0.69 -13.00
C ASP A 80 0.35 1.17 -12.69
N TYR A 81 -0.37 1.55 -13.74
CA TYR A 81 -1.76 2.00 -13.65
C TYR A 81 -2.68 0.99 -12.96
N ARG A 82 -2.46 -0.31 -13.13
CA ARG A 82 -3.32 -1.34 -12.52
C ARG A 82 -3.10 -1.39 -11.02
N ALA A 83 -1.84 -1.33 -10.60
CA ALA A 83 -1.46 -1.29 -9.20
C ALA A 83 -2.01 -0.03 -8.50
N VAL A 84 -1.90 1.13 -9.15
CA VAL A 84 -2.44 2.39 -8.65
C VAL A 84 -3.96 2.33 -8.53
N SER A 85 -4.66 1.90 -9.56
CA SER A 85 -6.12 1.77 -9.53
C SER A 85 -6.59 0.80 -8.44
N LEU A 86 -5.87 -0.30 -8.25
CA LEU A 86 -6.16 -1.26 -7.19
C LEU A 86 -6.00 -0.64 -5.80
N CYS A 87 -4.93 0.15 -5.58
CA CYS A 87 -4.74 0.88 -4.33
C CYS A 87 -5.83 1.92 -4.08
N ALA A 88 -6.16 2.71 -5.10
CA ALA A 88 -7.21 3.72 -4.99
C ALA A 88 -8.56 3.08 -4.68
N GLU A 89 -8.89 1.94 -5.32
CA GLU A 89 -10.09 1.17 -5.01
C GLU A 89 -10.10 0.69 -3.54
N TYR A 90 -8.98 0.17 -3.04
CA TYR A 90 -8.85 -0.28 -1.65
C TYR A 90 -9.11 0.85 -0.66
N LEU A 91 -8.47 2.01 -0.86
CA LEU A 91 -8.66 3.18 0.00
C LEU A 91 -10.10 3.71 -0.08
N ARG A 92 -10.68 3.78 -1.29
CA ARG A 92 -12.04 4.28 -1.53
C ARG A 92 -13.11 3.45 -0.83
N ARG A 93 -12.98 2.12 -0.82
CA ARG A 93 -13.94 1.22 -0.17
C ARG A 93 -13.88 1.25 1.35
N ASN A 94 -12.80 1.75 1.92
CA ASN A 94 -12.54 1.72 3.36
C ASN A 94 -12.53 3.13 3.99
N GLN A 95 -13.14 4.13 3.35
CA GLN A 95 -13.15 5.54 3.82
C GLN A 95 -13.79 5.73 5.21
N ASP A 96 -14.62 4.80 5.68
CA ASP A 96 -15.17 4.82 7.03
C ASP A 96 -14.12 4.48 8.10
N HIS A 97 -13.00 3.89 7.69
CA HIS A 97 -11.94 3.41 8.59
C HIS A 97 -10.76 4.35 8.68
N TRP A 98 -10.55 5.27 7.73
CA TRP A 98 -9.40 6.16 7.74
C TRP A 98 -9.79 7.60 7.39
N ARG A 99 -8.97 8.56 7.83
CA ARG A 99 -9.15 9.99 7.49
C ARG A 99 -7.97 10.54 6.70
N ASN A 100 -6.77 10.06 7.00
CA ASN A 100 -5.55 10.45 6.32
C ASN A 100 -4.73 9.20 5.94
N ALA A 101 -4.21 9.17 4.73
CA ALA A 101 -3.21 8.19 4.29
C ALA A 101 -1.96 8.92 3.82
N LEU A 102 -0.80 8.36 4.12
CA LEU A 102 0.50 8.86 3.65
C LEU A 102 1.01 7.91 2.58
N VAL A 103 1.24 8.45 1.38
CA VAL A 103 1.90 7.75 0.29
C VAL A 103 3.36 8.12 0.33
N MET A 104 4.23 7.13 0.55
CA MET A 104 5.67 7.33 0.56
C MET A 104 6.27 6.66 -0.66
N THR A 105 7.17 7.36 -1.34
CA THR A 105 7.98 6.81 -2.42
C THR A 105 9.45 6.96 -2.01
N MET A 106 10.25 5.92 -2.21
CA MET A 106 11.66 5.95 -1.76
C MET A 106 12.59 6.71 -2.73
N ASP A 107 12.06 7.14 -3.88
CA ASP A 107 12.77 7.95 -4.87
C ASP A 107 12.59 9.47 -4.65
N GLU A 108 11.75 9.88 -3.70
CA GLU A 108 11.51 11.29 -3.35
C GLU A 108 11.61 11.50 -1.83
N GLU A 109 12.26 12.59 -1.39
CA GLU A 109 12.18 13.00 0.01
C GLU A 109 10.80 13.58 0.29
N GLY A 110 9.91 12.80 0.92
CA GLY A 110 8.62 13.29 1.38
C GLY A 110 7.51 12.25 1.39
N TYR A 111 6.29 12.74 1.62
CA TYR A 111 5.08 11.94 1.54
C TYR A 111 3.97 12.76 0.88
N ILE A 112 3.10 12.08 0.14
CA ILE A 112 1.86 12.67 -0.36
C ILE A 112 0.76 12.28 0.61
N ARG A 113 0.17 13.27 1.28
CA ARG A 113 -1.02 13.04 2.11
C ARG A 113 -2.24 12.89 1.21
N LEU A 114 -3.05 11.86 1.44
CA LEU A 114 -4.38 11.67 0.89
C LEU A 114 -5.42 11.87 2.00
N THR A 115 -6.55 12.49 1.66
CA THR A 115 -7.74 12.57 2.49
C THR A 115 -8.89 11.84 1.80
N THR A 116 -9.98 11.59 2.53
CA THR A 116 -11.20 11.00 1.93
C THR A 116 -11.81 11.90 0.84
N GLU A 117 -11.55 13.22 0.90
CA GLU A 117 -12.01 14.19 -0.12
C GLU A 117 -11.36 13.95 -1.49
N ASP A 118 -10.13 13.44 -1.53
CA ASP A 118 -9.43 13.08 -2.78
C ASP A 118 -10.13 11.98 -3.58
N PHE A 119 -11.13 11.33 -2.99
CA PHE A 119 -11.93 10.26 -3.59
C PHE A 119 -13.32 10.72 -4.04
N LEU A 120 -13.67 11.99 -3.85
CA LEU A 120 -14.94 12.57 -4.34
C LEU A 120 -14.92 12.75 -5.87
N GLU A 121 -13.75 13.03 -6.43
CA GLU A 121 -13.54 13.20 -7.85
C GLU A 121 -12.82 12.01 -8.46
N ALA A 122 -13.32 11.54 -9.60
CA ALA A 122 -12.71 10.42 -10.31
C ALA A 122 -11.27 10.76 -10.71
N LYS A 123 -10.33 9.82 -10.51
CA LYS A 123 -8.91 9.92 -10.90
C LYS A 123 -8.05 10.89 -10.08
N VAL A 124 -8.60 11.64 -9.12
CA VAL A 124 -7.80 12.54 -8.28
C VAL A 124 -6.88 11.73 -7.36
N ALA A 125 -7.43 10.77 -6.62
CA ALA A 125 -6.65 9.86 -5.79
C ALA A 125 -5.59 9.09 -6.59
N GLU A 126 -5.95 8.49 -7.74
CA GLU A 126 -4.96 7.81 -8.60
C GLU A 126 -3.86 8.78 -9.06
N SER A 127 -4.21 10.02 -9.43
CA SER A 127 -3.22 11.01 -9.88
C SER A 127 -2.28 11.45 -8.75
N ARG A 128 -2.78 11.59 -7.52
CA ARG A 128 -1.96 11.89 -6.33
C ARG A 128 -1.05 10.73 -5.97
N ILE A 129 -1.54 9.48 -5.97
CA ILE A 129 -0.72 8.27 -5.73
C ILE A 129 0.42 8.17 -6.75
N ARG A 130 0.19 8.63 -7.98
CA ARG A 130 1.19 8.67 -9.05
C ARG A 130 2.21 9.81 -8.93
N GLY A 131 2.00 10.76 -8.03
CA GLY A 131 2.83 11.97 -7.93
C GLY A 131 2.54 13.02 -9.01
N ALA A 132 1.33 13.05 -9.59
CA ALA A 132 1.01 14.01 -10.66
C ALA A 132 0.83 15.47 -10.18
N PHE A 133 0.72 15.69 -8.86
CA PHE A 133 0.53 17.03 -8.27
C PHE A 133 1.81 17.63 -7.65
N THR A 134 2.98 16.99 -7.80
CA THR A 134 4.27 17.49 -7.27
C THR A 134 4.88 18.65 -8.09
N ARG A 135 4.04 19.48 -8.74
CA ARG A 135 4.39 20.84 -9.17
C ARG A 135 3.43 21.83 -8.52
N GLY A 136 3.50 21.91 -7.20
CA GLY A 136 2.90 22.96 -6.38
C GLY A 136 3.99 23.74 -5.66
N THR A 137 4.37 24.85 -6.29
CA THR A 137 5.03 26.04 -5.75
C THR A 137 5.32 26.05 -4.24
N LEU A 138 6.60 25.93 -3.87
CA LEU A 138 7.13 26.66 -2.72
C LEU A 138 7.03 28.15 -3.07
N SER A 139 6.02 28.83 -2.55
CA SER A 139 6.05 30.27 -2.43
C SER A 139 5.99 30.59 -0.94
N SER A 140 7.14 31.08 -0.48
CA SER A 140 7.39 31.83 0.74
C SER A 140 6.29 32.83 1.10
#